data_AF-A0A2V8IMK0-F1
#
_entry.id   AF-A0A2V8IMK0-F1
#
_cell.length_a   1.000
_cell.length_b   1.000
_cell.length_c   1.000
_cell.angle_alpha   90.00
_cell.angle_beta   90.00
_cell.angle_gamma   90.00
#
_symmetry.space_group_name_H-M   'P 1'
#
loop_
_entity.id
_entity.type
_entity.pdbx_description
1 polymer ?
#
loop_
_entity_poly.entity_id
_entity_poly.type
_entity_poly.pdbx_seq_one_letter_code
_entity_poly.pdbx_strand_id
1 'polypeptide(L)'
;MITSVEIAGQPPGVYCWYEKFTARSADDWPTVGVAVRYIVDSGVIRDPRVAVSAATERPMRSAAAEAALTNAPLAPHVLSKAADAAADELEPIADLHGTASYKREMVRVHVRRALEKAAQWRR
;
A
#
# COMPACT_ATOMS: atom_id res chain seq x y z
N MET A 1 1.80 18.30 -22.59
CA MET A 1 1.56 19.07 -21.34
C MET A 1 0.32 18.48 -20.68
N ILE A 2 0.39 18.09 -19.40
CA ILE A 2 -0.78 17.63 -18.64
C ILE A 2 -1.51 18.87 -18.11
N THR A 3 -2.82 18.99 -18.35
CA THR A 3 -3.63 20.18 -18.00
C THR A 3 -4.61 19.95 -16.86
N SER A 4 -4.99 18.70 -16.60
CA SER A 4 -5.90 18.33 -15.50
C SER A 4 -5.71 16.88 -15.11
N VAL A 5 -6.15 16.55 -13.90
CA VAL A 5 -6.29 15.18 -13.38
C VAL A 5 -7.67 15.11 -12.73
N GLU A 6 -8.48 14.13 -13.15
CA GLU A 6 -9.81 13.91 -12.60
C GLU A 6 -9.78 12.73 -11.63
N ILE A 7 -10.28 12.96 -10.41
CA ILE A 7 -10.35 11.95 -9.36
C ILE A 7 -11.81 11.86 -8.95
N ALA A 8 -12.40 10.67 -9.10
CA ALA A 8 -13.76 10.43 -8.66
C ALA A 8 -13.90 10.70 -7.15
N GLY A 9 -15.03 11.30 -6.76
CA GLY A 9 -15.36 11.50 -5.35
C GLY A 9 -15.34 10.17 -4.59
N GLN A 10 -14.81 10.20 -3.37
CA GLN A 10 -14.73 8.99 -2.56
C GLN A 10 -16.13 8.66 -2.00
N PRO A 11 -16.60 7.40 -2.11
CA PRO A 11 -17.84 7.00 -1.47
C PRO A 11 -17.69 7.04 0.07
N PRO A 12 -18.80 7.11 0.83
CA PRO A 12 -18.76 6.98 2.28
C PRO A 12 -18.12 5.65 2.73
N GLY A 13 -17.52 5.63 3.92
CA GLY A 13 -16.95 4.40 4.50
C GLY A 13 -15.63 3.96 3.87
N VAL A 14 -14.92 4.86 3.18
CA VAL A 14 -13.56 4.63 2.68
C VAL A 14 -12.55 4.76 3.81
N TYR A 15 -11.69 3.75 3.91
CA TYR A 15 -10.48 3.71 4.71
C TYR A 15 -9.32 3.97 3.77
N CYS A 16 -8.49 4.97 4.06
CA CYS A 16 -7.32 5.26 3.24
C CYS A 16 -6.14 5.72 4.10
N TRP A 17 -4.94 5.42 3.60
CA TRP A 17 -3.70 5.87 4.22
C TRP A 17 -2.60 5.95 3.18
N TYR A 18 -1.68 6.88 3.39
CA TYR A 18 -0.41 6.93 2.66
C TYR A 18 0.75 6.88 3.64
N GLU A 19 1.64 5.90 3.44
CA GLU A 19 2.85 5.73 4.21
C GLU A 19 4.05 6.12 3.34
N LYS A 20 4.77 7.18 3.73
CA LYS A 20 6.11 7.49 3.21
C LYS A 20 7.13 6.94 4.19
N PHE A 21 7.93 5.95 3.77
CA PHE A 21 9.05 5.46 4.57
C PHE A 21 10.39 5.88 3.97
N THR A 22 11.21 6.51 4.78
CA THR A 22 12.58 6.95 4.47
C THR A 22 13.54 6.28 5.44
N ALA A 23 14.57 5.60 4.94
CA ALA A 23 15.58 4.98 5.80
C ALA A 23 16.51 5.99 6.51
N ARG A 24 16.53 7.25 6.05
CA ARG A 24 17.39 8.32 6.56
C ARG A 24 16.55 9.48 7.12
N SER A 25 16.57 10.65 6.50
CA SER A 25 15.81 11.82 6.91
C SER A 25 14.39 11.83 6.34
N ALA A 26 13.46 12.49 7.02
CA ALA A 26 12.07 12.64 6.55
C ALA A 26 11.96 13.36 5.20
N ASP A 27 12.91 14.25 4.91
CA ASP A 27 13.00 15.01 3.65
C ASP A 27 13.60 14.20 2.50
N ASP A 28 14.11 12.99 2.77
CA ASP A 28 14.76 12.16 1.75
C ASP A 28 13.74 11.56 0.77
N TRP A 29 14.25 11.05 -0.34
CA TRP A 29 13.49 10.19 -1.23
C TRP A 29 13.08 8.90 -0.49
N PRO A 30 11.83 8.44 -0.62
CA PRO A 30 11.38 7.26 0.11
C PRO A 30 12.10 6.01 -0.34
N THR A 31 12.42 5.14 0.61
CA THR A 31 12.78 3.74 0.34
C THR A 31 11.56 2.99 -0.21
N VAL A 32 10.37 3.28 0.35
CA VAL A 32 9.09 2.80 -0.15
C VAL A 32 7.99 3.82 0.16
N GLY A 33 7.13 4.09 -0.82
CA GLY A 33 5.85 4.75 -0.62
C GLY A 33 4.73 3.75 -0.76
N VAL A 34 3.73 3.78 0.12
CA VAL A 34 2.56 2.88 0.05
C VAL A 34 1.28 3.67 0.16
N ALA A 35 0.42 3.58 -0.84
CA ALA A 35 -0.94 4.10 -0.81
C ALA A 35 -1.93 2.94 -0.69
N VAL A 36 -2.85 3.03 0.26
CA VAL A 36 -3.95 2.07 0.39
C VAL A 36 -5.29 2.78 0.45
N ARG A 37 -6.30 2.16 -0.16
CA ARG A 37 -7.70 2.57 -0.06
C ARG A 37 -8.57 1.33 -0.10
N TYR A 38 -9.55 1.22 0.79
CA TYR A 38 -10.56 0.18 0.72
C TYR A 38 -11.86 0.64 1.38
N ILE A 39 -12.95 -0.05 1.11
CA ILE A 39 -14.23 0.14 1.78
C ILE A 39 -14.42 -1.02 2.76
N VAL A 40 -15.00 -0.76 3.93
CA VAL A 40 -15.42 -1.83 4.84
C VAL A 40 -16.93 -1.81 4.94
N ASP A 41 -17.55 -2.92 4.52
CA ASP A 41 -18.99 -3.13 4.57
C ASP A 41 -19.27 -4.37 5.43
N SER A 42 -20.01 -4.19 6.53
CA SER A 42 -20.27 -5.25 7.52
C SER A 42 -19.03 -6.05 7.96
N GLY A 43 -17.88 -5.36 8.12
CA GLY A 43 -16.61 -5.99 8.52
C GLY A 43 -15.84 -6.69 7.38
N VAL A 44 -16.34 -6.61 6.15
CA VAL A 44 -15.74 -7.21 4.95
C VAL A 44 -15.10 -6.11 4.10
N ILE A 45 -13.88 -6.36 3.63
CA ILE A 45 -13.15 -5.45 2.76
C ILE A 45 -13.69 -5.52 1.33
N ARG A 46 -14.04 -4.37 0.78
CA ARG A 46 -14.54 -4.17 -0.59
C ARG A 46 -13.66 -3.17 -1.33
N ASP A 47 -13.58 -3.36 -2.64
CA ASP A 47 -12.89 -2.47 -3.57
C ASP A 47 -11.48 -2.02 -3.10
N PRO A 48 -10.59 -2.95 -2.67
CA PRO A 48 -9.27 -2.57 -2.21
C PRO A 48 -8.41 -2.03 -3.36
N ARG A 49 -7.58 -1.05 -3.03
CA ARG A 49 -6.52 -0.49 -3.85
C ARG A 49 -5.24 -0.48 -3.04
N VAL A 50 -4.18 -1.09 -3.56
CA VAL A 50 -2.85 -1.12 -2.93
C VAL A 50 -1.81 -0.74 -3.96
N ALA A 51 -1.13 0.38 -3.75
CA ALA A 51 -0.07 0.86 -4.64
C ALA A 51 1.23 1.09 -3.87
N VAL A 52 2.33 0.73 -4.51
CA VAL A 52 3.70 0.85 -4.01
C VAL A 52 4.52 1.70 -4.98
N SER A 53 5.27 2.65 -4.44
CA SER A 53 6.16 3.54 -5.20
C SER A 53 7.56 3.55 -4.60
N ALA A 54 8.52 4.07 -5.37
CA ALA A 54 9.96 4.19 -5.03
C ALA A 54 10.74 2.88 -4.82
N ALA A 55 10.05 1.76 -4.59
CA ALA A 55 10.66 0.43 -4.56
C ALA A 55 10.87 -0.14 -5.97
N THR A 56 10.03 0.22 -6.94
CA THR A 56 9.97 -0.30 -8.33
C THR A 56 10.31 0.78 -9.36
N GLU A 57 10.54 0.42 -10.63
CA GLU A 57 10.85 1.37 -11.72
C GLU A 57 9.80 2.48 -11.84
N ARG A 58 8.53 2.13 -11.62
CA ARG A 58 7.36 3.02 -11.66
C ARG A 58 6.44 2.66 -10.50
N PRO A 59 5.53 3.55 -10.06
CA PRO A 59 4.51 3.18 -9.10
C PRO A 59 3.69 1.98 -9.62
N MET A 60 3.61 0.93 -8.82
CA MET A 60 2.92 -0.32 -9.17
C MET A 60 1.71 -0.52 -8.27
N ARG A 61 0.60 -0.95 -8.87
CA ARG A 61 -0.60 -1.39 -8.15
C ARG A 61 -0.52 -2.91 -7.98
N SER A 62 -0.61 -3.40 -6.75
CA SER A 62 -0.49 -4.82 -6.43
C SER A 62 -1.83 -5.52 -6.58
N ALA A 63 -2.00 -6.29 -7.67
CA ALA A 63 -3.21 -7.06 -7.90
C ALA A 63 -3.31 -8.24 -6.92
N ALA A 64 -2.17 -8.82 -6.53
CA ALA A 64 -2.12 -9.93 -5.59
C ALA A 64 -2.58 -9.52 -4.19
N ALA A 65 -2.16 -8.34 -3.69
CA ALA A 65 -2.63 -7.81 -2.42
C ALA A 65 -4.13 -7.49 -2.46
N GLU A 66 -4.62 -6.90 -3.55
CA GLU A 66 -6.04 -6.58 -3.72
C GLU A 66 -6.90 -7.86 -3.76
N ALA A 67 -6.43 -8.91 -4.42
CA ALA A 67 -7.11 -10.20 -4.44
C ALA A 67 -7.17 -10.83 -3.04
N ALA A 68 -6.10 -10.72 -2.26
CA ALA A 68 -6.06 -11.21 -0.87
C ALA A 68 -7.02 -10.45 0.06
N LEU A 69 -7.30 -9.18 -0.23
CA LEU A 69 -8.19 -8.32 0.56
C LEU A 69 -9.66 -8.43 0.13
N THR A 70 -9.92 -8.64 -1.16
CA THR A 70 -11.29 -8.58 -1.70
C THR A 70 -12.18 -9.65 -1.07
N ASN A 71 -13.31 -9.22 -0.49
CA ASN A 71 -14.28 -10.07 0.19
C ASN A 71 -13.73 -10.80 1.44
N ALA A 72 -12.57 -10.39 1.94
CA ALA A 72 -11.99 -10.92 3.16
C ALA A 72 -12.41 -10.07 4.38
N PRO A 73 -12.44 -10.65 5.60
CA PRO A 73 -12.71 -9.88 6.81
C PRO A 73 -11.58 -8.88 7.09
N LEU A 74 -11.92 -7.72 7.66
CA LEU A 74 -10.93 -6.79 8.18
C LEU A 74 -10.28 -7.37 9.44
N ALA A 75 -9.23 -8.18 9.25
CA ALA A 75 -8.54 -8.88 10.32
C ALA A 75 -7.01 -8.84 10.12
N PRO A 76 -6.21 -8.81 11.21
CA PRO A 76 -4.75 -8.69 11.12
C PRO A 76 -4.07 -9.72 10.21
N HIS A 77 -4.51 -10.98 10.24
CA HIS A 77 -3.95 -12.05 9.42
C HIS A 77 -4.22 -11.85 7.91
N VAL A 78 -5.37 -11.26 7.55
CA VAL A 78 -5.71 -10.91 6.16
C VAL A 78 -4.82 -9.77 5.68
N LEU A 79 -4.62 -8.74 6.50
CA LEU A 79 -3.74 -7.62 6.16
C LEU A 79 -2.28 -8.06 6.00
N SER A 80 -1.82 -9.00 6.85
CA SER A 80 -0.50 -9.62 6.70
C SER A 80 -0.39 -10.40 5.39
N LYS A 81 -1.37 -11.25 5.08
CA LYS A 81 -1.38 -12.03 3.82
C LYS A 81 -1.35 -11.13 2.58
N ALA A 82 -2.08 -10.02 2.60
CA ALA A 82 -2.06 -9.05 1.51
C ALA A 82 -0.69 -8.38 1.35
N ALA A 83 -0.01 -8.09 2.46
CA ALA A 83 1.32 -7.52 2.44
C ALA A 83 2.38 -8.51 1.94
N ASP A 84 2.26 -9.79 2.31
CA ASP A 84 3.08 -10.87 1.78
C ASP A 84 2.90 -11.00 0.27
N ALA A 85 1.64 -11.01 -0.20
CA ALA A 85 1.31 -11.07 -1.62
C ALA A 85 1.90 -9.88 -2.41
N ALA A 86 1.86 -8.65 -1.86
CA ALA A 86 2.51 -7.50 -2.49
C ALA A 86 4.03 -7.65 -2.58
N ALA A 87 4.68 -8.14 -1.52
CA ALA A 87 6.13 -8.30 -1.49
C ALA A 87 6.62 -9.39 -2.46
N ASP A 88 5.81 -10.43 -2.66
CA ASP A 88 6.10 -11.54 -3.56
C ASP A 88 5.80 -11.19 -5.03
N GLU A 89 4.76 -10.38 -5.29
CA GLU A 89 4.39 -9.89 -6.64
C GLU A 89 5.37 -8.83 -7.16
N LEU A 90 5.81 -7.93 -6.30
CA LEU A 90 6.62 -6.79 -6.72
C LEU A 90 8.10 -7.18 -6.88
N GLU A 91 8.75 -6.51 -7.84
CA GLU A 91 10.18 -6.64 -8.11
C GLU A 91 10.93 -5.36 -7.71
N PRO A 92 11.35 -5.21 -6.44
CA PRO A 92 12.09 -4.02 -6.03
C PRO A 92 13.47 -3.91 -6.68
N ILE A 93 13.86 -2.68 -6.97
CA ILE A 93 15.14 -2.31 -7.56
C ILE A 93 16.05 -1.72 -6.50
N ALA A 94 17.27 -2.24 -6.41
CA ALA A 94 18.29 -1.74 -5.50
C ALA A 94 18.75 -0.33 -5.90
N ASP A 95 18.99 0.52 -4.92
CA ASP A 95 19.53 1.87 -5.09
C ASP A 95 20.26 2.36 -3.82
N LEU A 96 20.51 3.67 -3.73
CA LEU A 96 21.14 4.31 -2.57
C LEU A 96 20.31 4.20 -1.26
N HIS A 97 19.03 3.84 -1.35
CA HIS A 97 18.09 3.70 -0.24
C HIS A 97 17.93 2.25 0.20
N GLY A 98 18.64 1.31 -0.43
CA GLY A 98 18.79 -0.07 0.03
C GLY A 98 18.83 -1.11 -1.07
N THR A 99 19.15 -2.34 -0.68
CA THR A 99 19.14 -3.49 -1.59
C THR A 99 17.72 -3.85 -2.02
N ALA A 100 17.59 -4.59 -3.13
CA ALA A 100 16.30 -5.12 -3.58
C ALA A 100 15.62 -6.00 -2.50
N SER A 101 16.40 -6.84 -1.80
CA SER A 101 15.91 -7.67 -0.70
C SER A 101 15.40 -6.84 0.48
N TYR A 102 16.14 -5.81 0.88
CA TYR A 102 15.72 -4.90 1.94
C TYR A 102 14.43 -4.17 1.56
N LYS A 103 14.35 -3.63 0.34
CA LYS A 103 13.14 -2.96 -0.15
C LYS A 103 11.95 -3.91 -0.23
N ARG A 104 12.13 -5.18 -0.60
CA ARG A 104 11.07 -6.20 -0.57
C ARG A 104 10.50 -6.37 0.83
N GLU A 105 11.36 -6.46 1.84
CA GLU A 105 10.91 -6.51 3.23
C GLU A 105 10.23 -5.20 3.67
N MET A 106 10.71 -4.05 3.20
CA MET A 106 10.04 -2.77 3.47
C MET A 106 8.66 -2.69 2.82
N VAL A 107 8.47 -3.25 1.62
CA VAL A 107 7.13 -3.42 1.02
C VAL A 107 6.24 -4.26 1.94
N ARG A 108 6.70 -5.44 2.35
CA ARG A 108 5.95 -6.35 3.24
C ARG A 108 5.54 -5.63 4.54
N VAL A 109 6.46 -4.94 5.18
CA VAL A 109 6.19 -4.24 6.45
C VAL A 109 5.25 -3.05 6.25
N HIS A 110 5.49 -2.20 5.25
CA HIS A 110 4.76 -0.94 5.11
C HIS A 110 3.40 -1.10 4.42
N VAL A 111 3.19 -2.13 3.60
CA VAL A 111 1.84 -2.49 3.12
C VAL A 111 0.95 -2.89 4.29
N ARG A 112 1.42 -3.79 5.17
CA ARG A 112 0.65 -4.18 6.37
C ARG A 112 0.34 -2.97 7.24
N ARG A 113 1.37 -2.16 7.57
CA ARG A 113 1.19 -0.97 8.42
C ARG A 113 0.24 0.05 7.81
N ALA A 114 0.30 0.30 6.50
CA ALA A 114 -0.61 1.22 5.85
C ALA A 114 -2.06 0.74 5.95
N LEU A 115 -2.32 -0.55 5.74
CA LEU A 115 -3.65 -1.15 5.88
C LEU A 115 -4.18 -1.03 7.32
N GLU A 116 -3.33 -1.31 8.31
CA GLU A 116 -3.65 -1.19 9.74
C GLU A 116 -3.93 0.26 10.15
N LYS A 117 -3.09 1.21 9.71
CA LYS A 117 -3.28 2.64 9.99
C LYS A 117 -4.54 3.17 9.33
N ALA A 118 -4.83 2.76 8.09
CA ALA A 118 -6.10 3.10 7.44
C ALA A 118 -7.29 2.65 8.30
N ALA A 119 -7.26 1.43 8.88
CA ALA A 119 -8.31 0.90 9.74
C ALA A 119 -8.54 1.74 11.02
N GLN A 120 -7.46 2.30 11.58
CA GLN A 120 -7.49 3.12 12.79
C GLN A 120 -7.88 4.58 12.51
N TRP A 121 -7.56 5.07 11.31
CA TRP A 121 -7.77 6.46 10.93
C TRP A 121 -9.15 6.63 10.31
N ARG A 122 -10.15 6.84 11.17
CA ARG A 122 -11.54 7.11 10.77
C ARG A 122 -11.76 8.63 10.71
N ARG A 123 -12.01 9.17 9.51
CA ARG A 123 -12.62 10.50 9.34
C ARG A 123 -14.14 10.40 9.35
#